data_AF-B0MIU8-F1
#
_entry.id   AF-B0MIU8-F1
#
_cell.length_a   1.000
_cell.length_b   1.000
_cell.length_c   1.000
_cell.angle_alpha   90.00
_cell.angle_beta   90.00
_cell.angle_gamma   90.00
#
_symmetry.space_group_name_H-M   'P 1'
#
loop_
_entity.id
_entity.type
_entity.pdbx_description
1 polymer ?
#
loop_
_entity_poly.entity_id
_entity_poly.type
_entity_poly.pdbx_seq_one_letter_code
_entity_poly.pdbx_strand_id
1 'polypeptide(L)'
;MIKNNYLDIAKNDLEYLESILAVGSTFYNQLAVQCQQVTEKFLKGYLELCFLDEDVSDLLRKHNMKKIAVRMNQWKPNLNLDTVGLAYLTDFYYDARYPGDDFYTVTKEEFDKCKEIMYDTILKLKEIPIKN
;
A
#
# COMPACT_ATOMS: atom_id res chain seq x y z
N MET A 1 13.34 18.24 2.85
CA MET A 1 12.15 18.08 3.73
C MET A 1 11.07 17.40 2.91
N ILE A 2 10.39 16.40 3.48
CA ILE A 2 9.29 15.68 2.83
C ILE A 2 8.09 16.62 2.74
N LYS A 3 7.36 16.63 1.61
CA LYS A 3 6.13 17.43 1.49
C LYS A 3 4.98 16.73 2.21
N ASN A 4 4.02 17.51 2.71
CA ASN A 4 2.84 16.99 3.40
C ASN A 4 1.78 16.50 2.40
N ASN A 5 2.07 15.42 1.67
CA ASN A 5 1.10 14.72 0.82
C ASN A 5 1.39 13.21 0.83
N TYR A 6 0.38 12.41 0.48
CA TYR A 6 0.49 10.95 0.51
C TYR A 6 1.63 10.41 -0.34
N LEU A 7 1.84 10.95 -1.54
CA LEU A 7 2.80 10.39 -2.50
C LEU A 7 4.25 10.61 -2.07
N ASP A 8 4.57 11.78 -1.54
CA ASP A 8 5.92 12.07 -1.04
C ASP A 8 6.23 11.32 0.26
N ILE A 9 5.23 11.13 1.13
CA ILE A 9 5.36 10.27 2.31
C ILE A 9 5.54 8.80 1.88
N ALA A 10 4.76 8.31 0.91
CA ALA A 10 4.86 6.94 0.42
C ALA A 10 6.23 6.62 -0.18
N LYS A 11 6.82 7.56 -0.94
CA LYS A 11 8.17 7.43 -1.51
C LYS A 11 9.22 7.33 -0.40
N ASN A 12 9.13 8.19 0.61
CA ASN A 12 10.04 8.16 1.75
C ASN A 12 9.92 6.84 2.54
N ASP A 13 8.69 6.37 2.77
CA ASP A 13 8.44 5.10 3.46
C ASP A 13 8.96 3.90 2.66
N LEU A 14 8.84 3.93 1.33
CA LEU A 14 9.42 2.92 0.45
C LEU A 14 10.96 2.92 0.54
N GLU A 15 11.60 4.09 0.46
CA GLU A 15 13.06 4.22 0.59
C GLU A 15 13.54 3.68 1.95
N TYR A 16 12.82 4.01 3.03
CA TYR A 16 13.08 3.44 4.34
C TYR A 16 12.96 1.91 4.34
N LEU A 17 11.84 1.36 3.87
CA LEU A 17 11.63 -0.09 3.80
C LEU A 17 12.74 -0.78 3.01
N GLU A 18 13.10 -0.25 1.85
CA GLU A 18 14.17 -0.77 0.99
C GLU A 18 15.54 -0.76 1.69
N SER A 19 15.84 0.28 2.48
CA SER A 19 17.07 0.32 3.29
C SER A 19 17.13 -0.79 4.35
N ILE A 20 15.98 -1.14 4.94
CA ILE A 20 15.88 -2.21 5.94
C ILE A 20 15.96 -3.60 5.28
N LEU A 21 15.41 -3.75 4.07
CA LEU A 21 15.53 -4.99 3.29
C LEU A 21 16.97 -5.20 2.82
N ALA A 22 17.68 -4.14 2.43
CA ALA A 22 19.07 -4.22 1.98
C ALA A 22 20.03 -4.76 3.06
N VAL A 23 19.73 -4.56 4.35
CA VAL A 23 20.51 -5.10 5.47
C VAL A 23 20.07 -6.50 5.90
N GLY A 24 19.10 -7.11 5.21
CA GLY A 24 18.65 -8.48 5.46
C GLY A 24 17.79 -8.65 6.72
N SER A 25 17.01 -7.63 7.10
CA SER A 25 16.11 -7.72 8.25
C SER A 25 15.07 -8.84 8.07
N THR A 26 14.77 -9.54 9.17
CA THR A 26 13.79 -10.63 9.22
C THR A 26 12.63 -10.33 10.18
N PHE A 27 12.40 -9.06 10.53
CA PHE A 27 11.29 -8.65 11.40
C PHE A 27 9.98 -8.62 10.61
N TYR A 28 9.52 -9.79 10.17
CA TYR A 28 8.46 -9.93 9.15
C TYR A 28 7.14 -9.26 9.52
N ASN A 29 6.71 -9.27 10.78
CA ASN A 29 5.55 -8.50 11.23
C ASN A 29 5.67 -7.01 10.88
N GLN A 30 6.82 -6.40 11.25
CA GLN A 30 7.07 -4.99 10.98
C GLN A 30 7.20 -4.74 9.47
N LEU A 31 7.88 -5.62 8.74
CA LEU A 31 8.08 -5.48 7.30
C LEU A 31 6.75 -5.59 6.53
N ALA A 32 5.87 -6.52 6.90
CA ALA A 32 4.55 -6.67 6.30
C ALA A 32 3.66 -5.44 6.55
N VAL A 33 3.69 -4.89 7.77
CA VAL A 33 3.02 -3.63 8.10
C VAL A 33 3.55 -2.47 7.26
N GLN A 34 4.87 -2.40 7.02
CA GLN A 34 5.44 -1.39 6.15
C GLN A 34 4.99 -1.57 4.70
N CYS A 35 4.94 -2.81 4.18
CA CYS A 35 4.38 -3.08 2.85
C CYS A 35 2.95 -2.58 2.71
N GLN A 36 2.10 -2.86 3.71
CA GLN A 36 0.72 -2.36 3.76
C GLN A 36 0.70 -0.82 3.71
N GLN A 37 1.47 -0.16 4.57
CA GLN A 37 1.46 1.30 4.69
C GLN A 37 1.98 2.02 3.44
N VAL A 38 3.07 1.52 2.85
CA VAL A 38 3.62 2.06 1.60
C VAL A 38 2.56 1.94 0.50
N THR A 39 1.97 0.75 0.35
CA THR A 39 0.94 0.49 -0.67
C THR A 39 -0.28 1.40 -0.50
N GLU A 40 -0.78 1.55 0.73
CA GLU A 40 -1.95 2.38 1.02
C GLU A 40 -1.69 3.86 0.69
N LYS A 41 -0.53 4.39 1.08
CA LYS A 41 -0.19 5.80 0.81
C LYS A 41 0.00 6.04 -0.69
N PHE A 42 0.63 5.11 -1.42
CA PHE A 42 0.67 5.20 -2.88
C PHE A 42 -0.74 5.21 -3.49
N LEU A 43 -1.60 4.27 -3.12
CA LEU A 43 -2.99 4.21 -3.60
C LEU A 43 -3.76 5.49 -3.32
N LYS A 44 -3.67 6.03 -2.10
CA LYS A 44 -4.35 7.29 -1.72
C LYS A 44 -3.80 8.50 -2.47
N GLY A 45 -2.49 8.58 -2.65
CA GLY A 45 -1.85 9.66 -3.41
C GLY A 45 -2.30 9.68 -4.88
N TYR A 46 -2.32 8.51 -5.53
CA TYR A 46 -2.82 8.42 -6.90
C TYR A 46 -4.33 8.64 -6.98
N LEU A 47 -5.11 8.15 -6.02
CA LEU A 47 -6.56 8.41 -5.95
C LEU A 47 -6.83 9.93 -5.87
N GLU A 48 -6.15 10.65 -4.98
CA GLU A 48 -6.30 12.11 -4.85
C GLU A 48 -5.97 12.84 -6.16
N LEU A 49 -4.87 12.46 -6.82
CA LEU A 49 -4.44 13.11 -8.06
C LEU A 49 -5.31 12.76 -9.27
N CYS A 50 -5.92 11.58 -9.31
CA CYS A 50 -6.75 11.14 -10.44
C CYS A 50 -8.21 11.60 -10.34
N PHE A 51 -8.68 11.95 -9.14
CA PHE A 51 -10.08 12.26 -8.86
C PHE A 51 -10.24 13.64 -8.20
N LEU A 52 -9.48 14.64 -8.65
CA LEU A 52 -9.46 16.00 -8.07
C LEU A 52 -10.84 16.68 -8.05
N ASP A 53 -11.70 16.36 -9.03
CA ASP A 53 -13.03 16.94 -9.17
C ASP A 53 -14.15 16.08 -8.53
N GLU A 54 -13.80 15.00 -7.82
CA GLU A 54 -14.74 14.10 -7.15
C GLU A 54 -14.49 14.02 -5.64
N ASP A 55 -15.55 13.86 -4.84
CA ASP A 55 -15.40 13.59 -3.42
C ASP A 55 -15.02 12.12 -3.16
N VAL A 56 -13.72 11.89 -2.93
CA VAL A 56 -13.16 10.58 -2.56
C VAL A 56 -12.85 10.47 -1.07
N SER A 57 -13.35 11.37 -0.22
CA SER A 57 -13.01 11.47 1.21
C SER A 57 -13.27 10.17 1.98
N ASP A 58 -14.34 9.45 1.65
CA ASP A 58 -14.68 8.17 2.31
C ASP A 58 -13.61 7.10 2.04
N LEU A 59 -13.07 7.06 0.81
CA LEU A 59 -12.00 6.14 0.41
C LEU A 59 -10.66 6.54 1.05
N LEU A 60 -10.39 7.83 1.20
CA LEU A 60 -9.16 8.33 1.83
C LEU A 60 -9.13 8.10 3.35
N ARG A 61 -10.28 8.15 4.03
CA ARG A 61 -10.34 7.97 5.49
C ARG A 61 -10.31 6.50 5.93
N LYS A 62 -10.75 5.57 5.08
CA LYS A 62 -10.81 4.14 5.40
C LYS A 62 -9.52 3.41 4.97
N HIS A 63 -9.13 2.39 5.73
CA HIS A 63 -7.98 1.52 5.43
C HIS A 63 -8.35 0.35 4.50
N ASN A 64 -9.21 0.60 3.51
CA ASN A 64 -9.73 -0.45 2.62
C ASN A 64 -9.13 -0.32 1.21
N MET A 65 -7.93 -0.89 1.02
CA MET A 65 -7.20 -0.80 -0.24
C MET A 65 -7.93 -1.51 -1.39
N LYS A 66 -8.67 -2.59 -1.10
CA LYS A 66 -9.54 -3.26 -2.08
C LYS A 66 -10.57 -2.30 -2.69
N LYS A 67 -11.24 -1.48 -1.89
CA LYS A 67 -12.22 -0.50 -2.39
C LYS A 67 -11.56 0.56 -3.26
N ILE A 68 -10.37 1.05 -2.88
CA ILE A 68 -9.60 1.99 -3.71
C ILE A 68 -9.24 1.33 -5.04
N ALA A 69 -8.72 0.11 -5.02
CA ALA A 69 -8.34 -0.63 -6.22
C ALA A 69 -9.52 -0.87 -7.17
N VAL A 70 -10.69 -1.25 -6.64
CA VAL A 70 -11.91 -1.38 -7.43
C VAL A 70 -12.27 -0.05 -8.10
N ARG A 71 -12.26 1.06 -7.36
CA ARG A 71 -12.56 2.40 -7.91
C ARG A 71 -11.57 2.81 -9.02
N MET A 72 -10.28 2.54 -8.82
CA MET A 72 -9.23 2.85 -9.80
C MET A 72 -9.34 1.96 -11.04
N ASN A 73 -9.59 0.66 -10.88
CA ASN A 73 -9.79 -0.26 -12.00
C ASN A 73 -11.07 0.06 -12.79
N GLN A 74 -12.14 0.55 -12.14
CA GLN A 74 -13.34 1.00 -12.85
C GLN A 74 -13.05 2.21 -13.75
N TRP A 75 -12.21 3.14 -13.27
CA TRP A 75 -11.81 4.32 -14.03
C TRP A 75 -10.80 3.99 -15.14
N LYS A 76 -9.83 3.13 -14.85
CA LYS A 76 -8.81 2.67 -15.80
C LYS A 76 -8.73 1.14 -15.75
N PRO A 77 -9.57 0.42 -16.53
CA PRO A 77 -9.63 -1.05 -16.51
C PRO A 77 -8.29 -1.74 -16.78
N ASN A 78 -7.45 -1.14 -17.64
CA ASN A 78 -6.13 -1.69 -17.97
C ASN A 78 -5.11 -1.56 -16.83
N LEU A 79 -5.40 -0.81 -15.75
CA LEU A 79 -4.52 -0.72 -14.58
C LEU A 79 -4.44 -2.07 -13.85
N ASN A 80 -5.55 -2.83 -13.82
CA ASN A 80 -5.64 -4.19 -13.29
C ASN A 80 -4.94 -4.39 -11.93
N LEU A 81 -5.22 -3.50 -10.97
CA LEU A 81 -4.75 -3.64 -9.59
C LEU A 81 -5.33 -4.92 -8.96
N ASP A 82 -4.49 -5.68 -8.27
CA ASP A 82 -4.89 -6.92 -7.61
C ASP A 82 -5.77 -6.64 -6.38
N THR A 83 -7.08 -6.70 -6.57
CA THR A 83 -8.05 -6.47 -5.48
C THR A 83 -7.99 -7.53 -4.37
N VAL A 84 -7.52 -8.74 -4.67
CA VAL A 84 -7.39 -9.84 -3.70
C VAL A 84 -6.12 -9.66 -2.88
N GLY A 85 -5.00 -9.41 -3.54
CA GLY A 85 -3.73 -9.08 -2.87
C GLY A 85 -3.83 -7.83 -2.00
N LEU A 86 -4.51 -6.79 -2.47
CA LEU A 86 -4.72 -5.57 -1.68
C LEU A 86 -5.65 -5.77 -0.48
N ALA A 87 -6.59 -6.72 -0.54
CA ALA A 87 -7.34 -7.12 0.64
C ALA A 87 -6.44 -7.86 1.64
N TYR A 88 -5.64 -8.80 1.15
CA TYR A 88 -4.67 -9.55 1.95
C TYR A 88 -3.68 -8.63 2.68
N LEU A 89 -3.15 -7.58 2.02
CA LEU A 89 -2.29 -6.59 2.68
C LEU A 89 -3.02 -5.80 3.79
N THR A 90 -4.32 -5.49 3.60
CA THR A 90 -5.10 -4.75 4.60
C THR A 90 -5.20 -5.51 5.92
N ASP A 91 -5.26 -6.84 5.91
CA ASP A 91 -5.43 -7.66 7.12
C ASP A 91 -4.22 -7.51 8.07
N PHE A 92 -3.00 -7.41 7.53
CA PHE A 92 -1.78 -7.17 8.34
C PHE A 92 -1.73 -5.80 9.02
N TYR A 93 -2.65 -4.88 8.69
CA TYR A 93 -2.71 -3.60 9.38
C TYR A 93 -3.03 -3.79 10.87
N TYR A 94 -3.85 -4.75 11.30
CA TYR A 94 -4.14 -4.93 12.73
C TYR A 94 -3.42 -6.13 13.33
N ASP A 95 -3.51 -7.28 12.67
CA ASP A 95 -3.21 -8.59 13.26
C ASP A 95 -1.71 -8.77 13.56
N ALA A 96 -0.84 -8.09 12.80
CA ALA A 96 0.60 -8.19 12.96
C ALA A 96 1.19 -7.19 14.00
N ARG A 97 0.40 -6.23 14.51
CA ARG A 97 0.89 -5.11 15.34
C ARG A 97 0.55 -5.18 16.82
N TYR A 98 -0.61 -5.73 17.16
CA TYR A 98 -1.15 -5.61 18.51
C TYR A 98 -1.25 -6.98 19.19
N PRO A 99 -0.85 -7.09 20.48
CA PRO A 99 -1.11 -8.29 21.23
C PRO A 99 -2.62 -8.49 21.42
N GLY A 100 -3.08 -9.72 21.28
CA GLY A 100 -4.49 -10.09 21.40
C GLY A 100 -4.71 -11.53 20.94
N ASP A 101 -5.94 -12.03 21.05
CA ASP A 101 -6.30 -13.39 20.63
C ASP A 101 -6.04 -13.62 19.12
N ASP A 102 -6.09 -12.55 18.33
CA ASP A 102 -5.84 -12.55 16.89
C ASP A 102 -4.39 -12.15 16.52
N PHE A 103 -3.46 -12.09 17.48
CA PHE A 103 -2.07 -11.76 17.17
C PHE A 103 -1.47 -12.79 16.21
N TYR A 104 -0.99 -12.28 15.07
CA TYR A 104 -0.46 -13.11 14.01
C TYR A 104 1.05 -12.92 13.84
N THR A 105 1.79 -14.02 13.81
CA THR A 105 3.23 -14.00 13.49
C THR A 105 3.41 -14.23 12.01
N VAL A 106 3.93 -13.22 11.31
CA VAL A 106 4.10 -13.26 9.85
C VAL A 106 5.29 -14.15 9.50
N THR A 107 5.05 -15.11 8.61
CA THR A 107 6.11 -15.97 8.05
C THR A 107 6.90 -15.27 6.96
N LYS A 108 8.05 -15.84 6.56
CA LYS A 108 8.83 -15.31 5.45
C LYS A 108 8.05 -15.36 4.15
N GLU A 109 7.33 -16.45 3.89
CA GLU A 109 6.55 -16.68 2.69
C GLU A 109 5.42 -15.65 2.55
N GLU A 110 4.75 -15.33 3.66
CA GLU A 110 3.72 -14.31 3.69
C GLU A 110 4.28 -12.92 3.50
N PHE A 111 5.42 -12.61 4.12
CA PHE A 111 6.11 -11.36 3.89
C PHE A 111 6.55 -11.22 2.42
N ASP A 112 7.08 -12.27 1.80
CA ASP A 112 7.45 -12.25 0.38
C ASP A 112 6.24 -11.98 -0.51
N LYS A 113 5.07 -12.54 -0.18
CA LYS A 113 3.80 -12.24 -0.85
C LYS A 113 3.37 -10.78 -0.63
N CYS A 114 3.48 -10.24 0.59
CA CYS A 114 3.21 -8.82 0.87
C CYS A 114 4.07 -7.90 -0.01
N LYS A 115 5.36 -8.24 -0.12
CA LYS A 115 6.34 -7.51 -0.92
C LYS A 115 6.01 -7.54 -2.41
N GLU A 116 5.63 -8.71 -2.93
CA GLU A 116 5.20 -8.88 -4.33
C GLU A 116 3.99 -7.99 -4.66
N ILE A 117 2.93 -8.05 -3.84
CA ILE A 117 1.71 -7.26 -4.03
C ILE A 117 2.01 -5.75 -3.97
N MET A 118 2.85 -5.31 -3.02
CA MET A 118 3.26 -3.91 -2.89
C MET A 118 3.98 -3.44 -4.16
N TYR A 119 5.01 -4.15 -4.60
CA TYR A 119 5.80 -3.73 -5.76
C TYR A 119 4.99 -3.76 -7.06
N ASP A 120 4.15 -4.78 -7.28
CA ASP A 120 3.23 -4.84 -8.43
C ASP A 120 2.27 -3.64 -8.44
N THR A 121 1.67 -3.33 -7.28
CA THR A 121 0.77 -2.18 -7.15
C THR A 121 1.48 -0.87 -7.47
N ILE A 122 2.67 -0.65 -6.90
CA ILE A 122 3.45 0.57 -7.13
C ILE A 122 3.85 0.69 -8.61
N LEU A 123 4.27 -0.41 -9.23
CA LEU A 123 4.65 -0.44 -10.65
C LEU A 123 3.48 0.01 -11.53
N LYS A 124 2.30 -0.60 -11.33
CA LYS A 124 1.08 -0.28 -12.08
C LYS A 124 0.64 1.17 -11.86
N LEU A 125 0.69 1.67 -10.62
CA LEU A 125 0.36 3.06 -10.33
C LEU A 125 1.29 4.03 -11.06
N LYS A 126 2.60 3.74 -11.12
CA LYS A 126 3.59 4.55 -11.84
C LYS A 126 3.37 4.63 -13.36
N GLU A 127 2.55 3.75 -13.94
CA GLU A 127 2.13 3.86 -15.34
C GLU A 127 1.09 4.96 -15.58
N ILE A 128 0.46 5.47 -14.52
CA ILE A 128 -0.50 6.57 -14.62
C ILE A 128 0.28 7.87 -14.82
N PRO A 129 0.05 8.61 -15.92
CA PRO A 129 0.72 9.88 -16.14
C PRO A 129 0.11 10.94 -15.22
N ILE A 130 0.80 11.25 -14.13
CA ILE A 130 0.48 12.38 -13.25
C ILE A 130 1.44 13.53 -13.52
N LYS A 131 0.89 14.74 -13.66
CA LYS A 131 1.69 15.96 -13.75
C LYS A 131 2.26 16.25 -12.35
N ASN A 132 3.58 16.20 -12.22
CA ASN A 132 4.30 16.67 -11.02
C ASN A 132 4.25 18.19 -10.91
#